data_AF-A0A968CRB9-F1
#
_entry.id   AF-A0A968CRB9-F1
#
_cell.length_a   1.000
_cell.length_b   1.000
_cell.length_c   1.000
_cell.angle_alpha   90.00
_cell.angle_beta   90.00
_cell.angle_gamma   90.00
#
_symmetry.space_group_name_H-M   'P 1'
#
loop_
_entity.id
_entity.type
_entity.pdbx_description
1 polymer ?
#
loop_
_entity_poly.entity_id
_entity_poly.type
_entity_poly.pdbx_seq_one_letter_code
_entity_poly.pdbx_strand_id
1 'polypeptide(L)'
;MGWPTELVTLDPSKMKVDVTKNVKTYQYPNENSIIQKYNPVQVWHVKGMSTDGIMGMSPISYACRPLKLSIAAEKHGIAYYENGTRTSGIAKHPGRLSEPARQNLQKSINAGLSGENKFKAFVFEEGLDWVNIGLSNEDSQYLQTRQFQIEDISRIYRVPGVLINHPDKTATYASAEQFFLSFVVHTIRPWLARIETSINMSLIPTEDQDRIFAEFKVD
;
A
#
# COMPACT_ATOMS: atom_id res chain seq x y z
N MET A 1 28.86 -18.89 22.90
CA MET A 1 28.53 -17.47 22.68
C MET A 1 27.82 -17.03 23.94
N GLY A 2 28.28 -15.98 24.61
CA GLY A 2 27.66 -15.53 25.86
C GLY A 2 26.33 -14.82 25.62
N TRP A 3 25.61 -14.55 26.71
CA TRP A 3 24.38 -13.77 26.70
C TRP A 3 24.60 -12.36 26.11
N PRO A 4 23.72 -11.87 25.22
CA PRO A 4 23.77 -10.50 24.74
C PRO A 4 23.44 -9.52 25.88
N THR A 5 24.26 -8.48 26.04
CA THR A 5 24.06 -7.45 27.09
C THR A 5 23.05 -6.38 26.69
N GLU A 6 22.97 -6.07 25.39
CA GLU A 6 22.15 -4.98 24.86
C GLU A 6 21.62 -5.34 23.46
N LEU A 7 20.44 -4.84 23.12
CA LEU A 7 19.87 -4.88 21.78
C LEU A 7 19.60 -3.46 21.29
N VAL A 8 20.27 -3.07 20.21
CA VAL A 8 20.08 -1.76 19.57
C VAL A 8 19.30 -1.94 18.28
N THR A 9 18.22 -1.17 18.12
CA THR A 9 17.41 -1.18 16.89
C THR A 9 18.11 -0.43 15.77
N LEU A 10 18.34 -1.10 14.64
CA LEU A 10 18.90 -0.50 13.44
C LEU A 10 17.79 -0.28 12.40
N ASP A 11 17.83 0.84 11.69
CA ASP A 11 16.87 1.16 10.63
C ASP A 11 17.02 0.16 9.46
N PRO A 12 16.00 -0.67 9.17
CA PRO A 12 16.09 -1.66 8.10
C PRO A 12 16.32 -1.06 6.71
N SER A 13 15.92 0.20 6.48
CA SER A 13 16.10 0.87 5.18
C SER A 13 17.55 1.19 4.85
N LYS A 14 18.40 1.29 5.88
CA LYS A 14 19.83 1.57 5.78
C LYS A 14 20.69 0.29 5.81
N MET A 15 20.10 -0.85 6.16
CA MET A 15 20.77 -2.14 6.22
C MET A 15 20.87 -2.78 4.83
N LYS A 16 22.06 -3.28 4.49
CA LYS A 16 22.29 -4.13 3.32
C LYS A 16 22.83 -5.49 3.74
N VAL A 17 22.40 -6.53 3.03
CA VAL A 17 22.83 -7.90 3.29
C VAL A 17 23.49 -8.44 2.04
N ASP A 18 24.76 -8.81 2.17
CA ASP A 18 25.52 -9.44 1.10
C ASP A 18 25.79 -10.90 1.46
N VAL A 19 25.70 -11.78 0.45
CA VAL A 19 26.06 -13.19 0.58
C VAL A 19 27.15 -13.49 -0.44
N THR A 20 28.38 -13.61 0.03
CA THR A 20 29.54 -13.89 -0.81
C THR A 20 30.12 -15.23 -0.39
N LYS A 21 30.28 -16.18 -1.33
CA LYS A 21 30.80 -17.53 -1.06
C LYS A 21 30.07 -18.23 0.11
N ASN A 22 28.74 -18.13 0.16
CA ASN A 22 27.88 -18.64 1.25
C ASN A 22 28.09 -18.00 2.63
N VAL A 23 28.88 -16.94 2.74
CA VAL A 23 29.03 -16.17 3.98
C VAL A 23 28.12 -14.96 3.91
N LYS A 24 27.10 -14.93 4.78
CA LYS A 24 26.22 -13.77 4.97
C LYS A 24 26.97 -12.68 5.74
N THR A 25 26.89 -11.44 5.29
CA THR A 25 27.45 -10.27 5.97
C THR A 25 26.41 -9.14 5.96
N TYR A 26 26.31 -8.44 7.08
CA TYR A 26 25.43 -7.27 7.22
C TYR A 26 26.26 -5.99 7.10
N GLN A 27 25.73 -5.00 6.40
CA GLN A 27 26.36 -3.70 6.18
C GLN A 27 25.42 -2.59 6.60
N TYR A 28 25.88 -1.72 7.50
CA TYR A 28 25.09 -0.61 8.00
C TYR A 28 25.94 0.66 8.09
N PRO A 29 25.47 1.82 7.58
CA PRO A 29 26.19 3.08 7.71
C PRO A 29 26.09 3.60 9.15
N ASN A 30 27.23 3.86 9.77
CA ASN A 30 27.28 4.50 11.08
C ASN A 30 26.92 6.01 10.97
N GLU A 31 26.82 6.74 12.08
CA GLU A 31 26.46 8.17 12.14
C GLU A 31 27.31 9.04 11.20
N ASN A 32 28.59 8.68 11.03
CA ASN A 32 29.53 9.36 10.11
C ASN A 32 29.44 8.89 8.64
N SER A 33 28.37 8.17 8.25
CA SER A 33 28.18 7.57 6.92
C SER A 33 29.23 6.55 6.48
N ILE A 34 30.03 6.04 7.43
CA ILE A 34 31.00 4.97 7.17
C ILE A 34 30.28 3.62 7.23
N ILE A 35 30.43 2.79 6.20
CA ILE A 35 29.81 1.46 6.14
C ILE A 35 30.55 0.53 7.10
N GLN A 36 29.85 0.10 8.15
CA GLN A 36 30.32 -0.90 9.08
C GLN A 36 29.80 -2.27 8.69
N LYS A 37 30.67 -3.29 8.77
CA LYS A 37 30.32 -4.69 8.48
C LYS A 37 30.10 -5.44 9.79
N TYR A 38 29.02 -6.21 9.84
CA TYR A 38 28.66 -7.04 10.98
C TYR A 38 28.58 -8.50 10.56
N ASN A 39 29.11 -9.36 11.43
CA ASN A 39 28.97 -10.81 11.31
C ASN A 39 27.50 -11.21 11.60
N PRO A 40 26.96 -12.27 10.99
CA PRO A 40 25.63 -12.79 11.29
C PRO A 40 25.32 -13.00 12.78
N VAL A 41 26.32 -13.33 13.57
CA VAL A 41 26.22 -13.48 15.03
C VAL A 41 25.89 -12.16 15.74
N GLN A 42 26.31 -11.02 15.20
CA GLN A 42 26.14 -9.69 15.81
C GLN A 42 24.81 -9.05 15.46
N VAL A 43 24.04 -9.63 14.53
CA VAL A 43 22.79 -9.05 14.04
C VAL A 43 21.66 -10.04 14.23
N TRP A 44 20.79 -9.75 15.18
CA TRP A 44 19.52 -10.44 15.30
C TRP A 44 18.55 -9.96 14.22
N HIS A 45 18.33 -10.78 13.20
CA HIS A 45 17.50 -10.45 12.05
C HIS A 45 16.22 -11.29 12.03
N VAL A 46 15.12 -10.68 12.46
CA VAL A 46 13.78 -11.27 12.36
C VAL A 46 13.25 -11.09 10.93
N LYS A 47 13.15 -12.19 10.18
CA LYS A 47 12.73 -12.20 8.78
C LYS A 47 11.24 -12.48 8.64
N GLY A 48 10.54 -11.67 7.85
CA GLY A 48 9.19 -11.96 7.35
C GLY A 48 9.18 -13.08 6.28
N MET A 49 8.11 -13.12 5.48
CA MET A 49 8.06 -13.98 4.29
C MET A 49 9.21 -13.65 3.35
N SER A 50 9.86 -14.64 2.74
CA SER A 50 11.03 -14.42 1.89
C SER A 50 11.03 -15.43 0.74
N THR A 51 11.51 -15.03 -0.43
CA THR A 51 11.66 -15.90 -1.60
C THR A 51 13.06 -16.51 -1.70
N ASP A 52 14.07 -15.85 -1.14
CA ASP A 52 15.49 -16.24 -1.20
C ASP A 52 16.03 -16.75 0.15
N GLY A 53 15.27 -16.58 1.24
CA GLY A 53 15.68 -16.92 2.61
C GLY A 53 16.68 -15.94 3.23
N ILE A 54 17.13 -14.93 2.47
CA ILE A 54 18.18 -13.97 2.86
C ILE A 54 17.54 -12.73 3.48
N MET A 55 16.56 -12.14 2.78
CA MET A 55 15.84 -10.92 3.18
C MET A 55 14.33 -11.16 3.25
N GLY A 56 13.69 -10.58 4.26
CA GLY A 56 12.23 -10.53 4.31
C GLY A 56 11.67 -9.63 3.21
N MET A 57 10.59 -10.06 2.57
CA MET A 57 9.78 -9.28 1.66
C MET A 57 8.81 -8.42 2.45
N SER A 58 8.76 -7.13 2.12
CA SER A 58 7.72 -6.24 2.65
C SER A 58 6.34 -6.65 2.09
N PRO A 59 5.29 -6.74 2.94
CA PRO A 59 3.92 -6.95 2.47
C PRO A 59 3.48 -5.91 1.42
N ILE A 60 3.96 -4.68 1.54
CA ILE A 60 3.71 -3.59 0.58
C ILE A 60 4.34 -3.89 -0.77
N SER A 61 5.59 -4.39 -0.77
CA SER A 61 6.27 -4.78 -2.01
C SER A 61 5.58 -5.96 -2.69
N TYR A 62 5.15 -6.95 -1.92
CA TYR A 62 4.37 -8.09 -2.42
C TYR A 62 3.07 -7.61 -3.08
N ALA A 63 2.36 -6.69 -2.44
CA ALA A 63 1.08 -6.18 -2.89
C ALA A 63 1.17 -4.84 -3.65
N CYS A 64 2.31 -4.56 -4.27
CA CYS A 64 2.55 -3.29 -4.96
C CYS A 64 1.52 -3.03 -6.08
N ARG A 65 1.05 -4.08 -6.77
CA ARG A 65 0.08 -3.97 -7.88
C ARG A 65 -1.30 -3.47 -7.42
N PRO A 66 -2.01 -4.12 -6.47
CA PRO A 66 -3.31 -3.61 -6.00
C PRO A 66 -3.21 -2.22 -5.36
N LEU A 67 -2.09 -1.91 -4.67
CA LEU A 67 -1.86 -0.57 -4.14
C LEU A 67 -1.71 0.48 -5.26
N LYS A 68 -0.98 0.17 -6.33
CA LYS A 68 -0.87 1.07 -7.50
C LYS A 68 -2.23 1.30 -8.16
N LEU A 69 -3.06 0.27 -8.28
CA LEU A 69 -4.42 0.41 -8.79
C LEU A 69 -5.26 1.34 -7.89
N SER A 70 -5.13 1.19 -6.57
CA SER A 70 -5.81 2.04 -5.59
C SER A 70 -5.42 3.52 -5.74
N ILE A 71 -4.12 3.81 -5.86
CA ILE A 71 -3.59 5.16 -6.08
C ILE A 71 -4.09 5.73 -7.42
N ALA A 72 -4.13 4.92 -8.48
CA ALA A 72 -4.60 5.37 -9.79
C ALA A 72 -6.09 5.70 -9.78
N ALA A 73 -6.91 4.85 -9.16
CA ALA A 73 -8.35 5.08 -9.00
C ALA A 73 -8.64 6.30 -8.12
N GLU A 74 -7.85 6.55 -7.07
CA GLU A 74 -7.95 7.76 -6.25
C GLU A 74 -7.62 9.02 -7.06
N LYS A 75 -6.53 9.01 -7.84
CA LYS A 75 -6.18 10.12 -8.74
C LYS A 75 -7.29 10.39 -9.77
N HIS A 76 -7.86 9.33 -10.34
CA HIS A 76 -9.01 9.46 -11.25
C HIS A 76 -10.20 10.10 -10.55
N GLY A 77 -10.54 9.65 -9.34
CA GLY A 77 -11.64 10.22 -8.55
C GLY A 77 -11.41 11.69 -8.17
N ILE A 78 -10.21 12.07 -7.75
CA ILE A 78 -9.85 13.47 -7.47
C ILE A 78 -10.05 14.31 -8.73
N ALA A 79 -9.47 13.89 -9.85
CA ALA A 79 -9.62 14.62 -11.12
C ALA A 79 -11.08 14.70 -11.58
N TYR A 80 -11.86 13.65 -11.34
CA TYR A 80 -13.30 13.62 -11.62
C TYR A 80 -14.05 14.67 -10.80
N TYR A 81 -13.90 14.67 -9.47
CA TYR A 81 -14.57 15.64 -8.61
C TYR A 81 -14.06 17.09 -8.79
N GLU A 82 -12.78 17.28 -9.08
CA GLU A 82 -12.19 18.61 -9.37
C GLU A 82 -12.67 19.21 -10.70
N ASN A 83 -13.07 18.39 -11.67
CA ASN A 83 -13.56 18.83 -12.97
C ASN A 83 -15.09 18.87 -13.05
N GLY A 84 -15.79 18.27 -12.09
CA GLY A 84 -17.25 18.20 -12.03
C GLY A 84 -17.86 17.21 -13.03
N THR A 85 -19.19 17.05 -12.98
CA THR A 85 -19.99 16.13 -13.82
C THR A 85 -20.05 16.50 -15.31
N ARG A 86 -19.31 17.53 -15.76
CA ARG A 86 -19.13 17.83 -17.19
C ARG A 86 -17.96 17.01 -17.71
N THR A 87 -18.18 15.71 -17.78
CA THR A 87 -17.27 14.80 -18.45
C THR A 87 -17.22 15.04 -19.93
N SER A 88 -16.01 14.79 -20.46
CA SER A 88 -15.75 14.32 -21.81
C SER A 88 -16.99 14.31 -22.70
N GLY A 89 -17.19 15.40 -23.41
CA GLY A 89 -18.17 15.48 -24.47
C GLY A 89 -17.47 15.56 -25.80
N ILE A 90 -18.20 15.16 -26.84
CA ILE A 90 -17.74 15.33 -28.20
C ILE A 90 -18.35 16.64 -28.70
N ALA A 91 -17.49 17.60 -29.01
CA ALA A 91 -17.86 18.80 -29.74
C ALA A 91 -18.06 18.42 -31.22
N LYS A 92 -19.32 18.37 -31.65
CA LYS A 92 -19.71 18.01 -33.02
C LYS A 92 -19.88 19.29 -33.84
N HIS A 93 -19.06 19.44 -34.87
CA HIS A 93 -19.18 20.53 -35.84
C HIS A 93 -19.81 20.01 -37.15
N PRO A 94 -20.84 20.68 -37.71
CA PRO A 94 -21.58 20.19 -38.88
C PRO A 94 -20.80 20.25 -40.21
N GLY A 95 -19.80 21.12 -40.32
CA GLY A 95 -18.98 21.32 -41.52
C GLY A 95 -17.53 20.81 -41.41
N ARG A 96 -16.78 20.87 -42.51
CA ARG A 96 -15.32 20.62 -42.52
C ARG A 96 -14.57 21.85 -41.99
N LEU A 97 -13.80 21.65 -40.92
CA LEU A 97 -12.88 22.66 -40.39
C LEU A 97 -11.51 22.55 -41.09
N SER A 98 -10.86 23.69 -41.30
CA SER A 98 -9.43 23.71 -41.65
C SER A 98 -8.60 23.30 -40.44
N GLU A 99 -7.39 22.77 -40.66
CA GLU A 99 -6.48 22.38 -39.58
C GLU A 99 -6.20 23.50 -38.54
N PRO A 100 -5.93 24.76 -38.94
CA PRO A 100 -5.78 25.84 -37.97
C PRO A 100 -7.08 26.17 -37.21
N ALA A 101 -8.24 26.11 -37.87
CA ALA A 101 -9.54 26.34 -37.21
C ALA A 101 -9.83 25.25 -36.16
N ARG A 102 -9.51 23.98 -36.48
CA ARG A 102 -9.64 22.85 -35.55
C ARG A 102 -8.79 23.04 -34.30
N GLN A 103 -7.53 23.47 -34.45
CA GLN A 103 -6.64 23.70 -33.31
C GLN A 103 -7.08 24.88 -32.44
N ASN A 104 -7.55 25.97 -33.06
CA ASN A 104 -8.11 27.12 -32.33
C ASN A 104 -9.36 26.74 -31.54
N LEU A 105 -10.24 25.94 -32.15
CA LEU A 105 -11.43 25.41 -31.48
C LEU A 105 -11.07 24.54 -30.28
N GLN A 106 -10.12 23.62 -30.45
CA GLN A 106 -9.65 22.76 -29.37
C GLN A 106 -9.03 23.56 -28.21
N LYS A 107 -8.24 24.60 -28.52
CA LYS A 107 -7.69 25.50 -27.49
C LYS A 107 -8.78 26.28 -26.75
N SER A 108 -9.79 26.80 -27.47
CA SER A 108 -10.91 27.54 -26.88
C SER A 108 -11.73 26.65 -25.93
N ILE A 109 -12.07 25.43 -26.36
CA ILE A 109 -12.78 24.44 -25.55
C ILE A 109 -11.97 24.08 -24.29
N ASN A 110 -10.68 23.79 -24.44
CA ASN A 110 -9.82 23.45 -23.31
C ASN A 110 -9.69 24.62 -22.32
N ALA A 111 -9.62 25.87 -22.80
CA ALA A 111 -9.54 27.06 -21.95
C ALA A 111 -10.85 27.34 -21.18
N GLY A 112 -12.00 27.01 -21.77
CA GLY A 112 -13.30 27.13 -21.11
C GLY A 112 -13.58 26.02 -20.09
N LEU A 113 -13.03 24.83 -20.31
CA LEU A 113 -13.22 23.65 -19.45
C LEU A 113 -12.13 23.46 -18.38
N SER A 114 -11.16 24.38 -18.28
CA SER A 114 -10.06 24.29 -17.31
C SER A 114 -10.00 25.50 -16.37
N GLY A 115 -9.30 25.33 -15.24
CA GLY A 115 -9.08 26.40 -14.25
C GLY A 115 -10.34 26.94 -13.60
N GLU A 116 -10.39 28.26 -13.38
CA GLU A 116 -11.54 28.96 -12.77
C GLU A 116 -12.79 29.01 -13.66
N ASN A 117 -12.66 28.66 -14.95
CA ASN A 117 -13.77 28.70 -15.91
C ASN A 117 -14.63 27.43 -15.92
N LYS A 118 -14.23 26.38 -15.19
CA LYS A 118 -14.92 25.07 -15.10
C LYS A 118 -16.43 25.16 -14.81
N PHE A 119 -16.87 26.20 -14.10
CA PHE A 119 -18.27 26.39 -13.71
C PHE A 119 -19.02 27.45 -14.54
N LYS A 120 -18.38 28.05 -15.55
CA LYS A 120 -19.03 29.04 -16.41
C LYS A 120 -19.80 28.36 -17.55
N ALA A 121 -20.86 29.01 -18.01
CA ALA A 121 -21.57 28.57 -19.21
C ALA A 121 -20.65 28.73 -20.42
N PHE A 122 -20.39 27.63 -21.14
CA PHE A 122 -19.64 27.66 -22.39
C PHE A 122 -20.62 27.93 -23.53
N VAL A 123 -20.37 28.96 -24.32
CA VAL A 123 -21.23 29.34 -25.46
C VAL A 123 -20.63 28.73 -26.72
N PHE A 124 -21.47 28.01 -27.48
CA PHE A 124 -21.08 27.44 -28.77
C PHE A 124 -21.47 28.38 -29.90
N GLU A 125 -20.51 28.68 -30.78
CA GLU A 125 -20.73 29.47 -32.01
C GLU A 125 -20.93 28.53 -33.22
N GLU A 126 -21.51 29.05 -34.30
CA GLU A 126 -21.60 28.36 -35.62
C GLU A 126 -22.25 26.95 -35.63
N GLY A 127 -23.21 26.69 -34.72
CA GLY A 127 -23.97 25.42 -34.72
C GLY A 127 -23.20 24.22 -34.16
N LEU A 128 -22.18 24.47 -33.35
CA LEU A 128 -21.54 23.43 -32.55
C LEU A 128 -22.50 22.81 -31.54
N ASP A 129 -22.54 21.49 -31.51
CA ASP A 129 -23.34 20.71 -30.57
C ASP A 129 -22.42 19.95 -29.60
N TRP A 130 -22.76 19.96 -28.31
CA TRP A 130 -22.01 19.27 -27.27
C TRP A 130 -22.74 18.02 -26.84
N VAL A 131 -22.26 16.88 -27.32
CA VAL A 131 -22.80 15.59 -26.91
C VAL A 131 -22.12 15.19 -25.61
N ASN A 132 -22.87 15.27 -24.50
CA ASN A 132 -22.41 14.77 -23.23
C ASN A 132 -22.43 13.24 -23.24
N ILE A 133 -21.28 12.61 -23.02
CA ILE A 133 -21.20 11.17 -22.83
C ILE A 133 -21.57 10.92 -21.36
N GLY A 134 -22.83 10.52 -21.15
CA GLY A 134 -23.42 10.38 -19.82
C GLY A 134 -22.70 9.36 -18.92
N LEU A 135 -22.70 9.69 -17.62
CA LEU A 135 -21.93 9.08 -16.53
C LEU A 135 -22.75 8.22 -15.56
N SER A 136 -23.96 7.79 -15.91
CA SER A 136 -24.99 7.46 -14.90
C SER A 136 -24.62 6.35 -13.89
N ASN A 137 -23.59 5.53 -14.15
CA ASN A 137 -23.18 4.42 -13.29
C ASN A 137 -21.82 4.60 -12.60
N GLU A 138 -21.09 5.70 -12.83
CA GLU A 138 -19.73 5.86 -12.29
C GLU A 138 -19.68 6.07 -10.78
N ASP A 139 -20.59 6.86 -10.19
CA ASP A 139 -20.54 7.15 -8.75
C ASP A 139 -20.71 5.90 -7.89
N SER A 140 -21.66 5.03 -8.24
CA SER A 140 -21.89 3.76 -7.53
C SER A 140 -20.72 2.78 -7.72
N GLN A 141 -20.17 2.71 -8.93
CA GLN A 141 -19.01 1.86 -9.24
C GLN A 141 -17.73 2.38 -8.55
N TYR A 142 -17.58 3.70 -8.43
CA TYR A 142 -16.47 4.35 -7.76
C TYR A 142 -16.50 4.10 -6.24
N LEU A 143 -17.66 4.25 -5.61
CA LEU A 143 -17.85 3.91 -4.19
C LEU A 143 -17.53 2.43 -3.92
N GLN A 144 -18.03 1.51 -4.75
CA GLN A 144 -17.69 0.08 -4.65
C GLN A 144 -16.17 -0.13 -4.81
N THR A 145 -15.54 0.52 -5.79
CA THR A 145 -14.09 0.44 -6.00
C THR A 145 -13.33 0.90 -4.76
N ARG A 146 -13.75 1.98 -4.10
CA ARG A 146 -13.13 2.47 -2.85
C ARG A 146 -13.28 1.48 -1.69
N GLN A 147 -14.43 0.82 -1.56
CA GLN A 147 -14.64 -0.21 -0.54
C GLN A 147 -13.74 -1.43 -0.77
N PHE A 148 -13.66 -1.92 -2.01
CA PHE A 148 -12.76 -3.03 -2.37
C PHE A 148 -11.28 -2.70 -2.11
N GLN A 149 -10.85 -1.45 -2.31
CA GLN A 149 -9.47 -1.04 -2.00
C GLN A 149 -9.13 -1.19 -0.52
N ILE A 150 -10.07 -0.83 0.38
CA ILE A 150 -9.87 -0.96 1.83
C ILE A 150 -9.69 -2.43 2.19
N GLU A 151 -10.52 -3.31 1.64
CA GLU A 151 -10.42 -4.76 1.85
C GLU A 151 -9.13 -5.35 1.28
N ASP A 152 -8.69 -4.94 0.10
CA ASP A 152 -7.42 -5.40 -0.47
C ASP A 152 -6.25 -5.05 0.47
N ILE A 153 -6.26 -3.84 1.04
CA ILE A 153 -5.26 -3.44 2.04
C ILE A 153 -5.36 -4.29 3.30
N SER A 154 -6.56 -4.51 3.81
CA SER A 154 -6.77 -5.31 5.02
C SER A 154 -6.32 -6.77 4.83
N ARG A 155 -6.56 -7.35 3.65
CA ARG A 155 -6.15 -8.71 3.27
C ARG A 155 -4.63 -8.88 3.27
N ILE A 156 -3.87 -7.88 2.81
CA ILE A 156 -2.39 -7.91 2.82
C ILE A 156 -1.85 -8.12 4.24
N TYR A 157 -2.43 -7.41 5.20
CA TYR A 157 -2.02 -7.49 6.61
C TYR A 157 -2.77 -8.54 7.42
N ARG A 158 -3.72 -9.26 6.79
CA ARG A 158 -4.63 -10.21 7.45
C ARG A 158 -5.41 -9.56 8.60
N VAL A 159 -5.78 -8.30 8.46
CA VAL A 159 -6.57 -7.57 9.46
C VAL A 159 -8.05 -7.65 9.06
N PRO A 160 -8.93 -8.20 9.91
CA PRO A 160 -10.37 -8.15 9.68
C PRO A 160 -10.89 -6.72 9.51
N GLY A 161 -11.84 -6.52 8.58
CA GLY A 161 -12.43 -5.20 8.28
C GLY A 161 -13.03 -4.50 9.51
N VAL A 162 -13.62 -5.26 10.42
CA VAL A 162 -14.19 -4.75 11.68
C VAL A 162 -13.15 -4.00 12.53
N LEU A 163 -11.88 -4.41 12.52
CA LEU A 163 -10.81 -3.74 13.28
C LEU A 163 -10.36 -2.40 12.67
N ILE A 164 -10.65 -2.19 11.39
CA ILE A 164 -10.32 -0.95 10.66
C ILE A 164 -11.56 -0.10 10.39
N ASN A 165 -12.65 -0.36 11.12
CA ASN A 165 -13.95 0.31 10.97
C ASN A 165 -14.60 0.15 9.59
N HIS A 166 -14.32 -0.96 8.91
CA HIS A 166 -14.98 -1.37 7.66
C HIS A 166 -15.75 -2.69 7.86
N PRO A 167 -16.86 -2.68 8.62
CA PRO A 167 -17.68 -3.87 8.81
C PRO A 167 -18.49 -4.18 7.55
N ASP A 168 -18.40 -5.41 7.06
CA ASP A 168 -19.07 -5.87 5.84
C ASP A 168 -20.62 -5.96 6.03
N LYS A 169 -21.08 -6.17 7.28
CA LYS A 169 -22.48 -6.21 7.72
C LYS A 169 -22.60 -5.75 9.18
N THR A 170 -23.82 -5.61 9.70
CA THR A 170 -24.12 -5.36 11.12
C THR A 170 -23.48 -6.41 12.03
N ALA A 171 -22.23 -6.17 12.41
CA ALA A 171 -21.52 -6.99 13.37
C ALA A 171 -22.22 -6.85 14.72
N THR A 172 -22.79 -7.95 15.22
CA THR A 172 -23.31 -8.03 16.59
C THR A 172 -22.14 -8.23 17.55
N TYR A 173 -22.28 -7.83 18.82
CA TYR A 173 -21.22 -7.97 19.82
C TYR A 173 -20.64 -9.39 19.92
N ALA A 174 -21.49 -10.43 19.84
CA ALA A 174 -21.04 -11.82 19.85
C ALA A 174 -20.18 -12.20 18.63
N SER A 175 -20.44 -11.60 17.46
CA SER A 175 -19.59 -11.79 16.27
C SER A 175 -18.27 -11.00 16.37
N ALA A 176 -18.26 -9.86 17.05
CA ALA A 176 -17.07 -9.03 17.21
C ALA A 176 -15.98 -9.75 18.03
N GLU A 177 -16.33 -10.40 19.15
CA GLU A 177 -15.39 -11.19 19.95
C GLU A 177 -14.73 -12.31 19.13
N GLN A 178 -15.49 -12.99 18.28
CA GLN A 178 -14.96 -14.00 17.38
C GLN A 178 -13.99 -13.40 16.35
N PHE A 179 -14.24 -12.18 15.84
CA PHE A 179 -13.30 -11.48 14.96
C PHE A 179 -12.01 -11.08 15.66
N PHE A 180 -12.07 -10.63 16.92
CA PHE A 180 -10.87 -10.34 17.72
C PHE A 180 -10.04 -11.60 17.96
N LEU A 181 -10.67 -12.71 18.35
CA LEU A 181 -9.98 -13.98 18.53
C LEU A 181 -9.35 -14.48 17.22
N SER A 182 -10.10 -14.43 16.12
CA SER A 182 -9.60 -14.78 14.78
C SER A 182 -8.36 -13.96 14.40
N PHE A 183 -8.34 -12.66 14.74
CA PHE A 183 -7.18 -11.80 14.50
C PHE A 183 -5.96 -12.22 15.32
N VAL A 184 -6.15 -12.52 16.61
CA VAL A 184 -5.06 -13.01 17.47
C VAL A 184 -4.48 -14.31 16.91
N VAL A 185 -5.34 -15.27 16.56
CA VAL A 185 -4.94 -16.61 16.10
C VAL A 185 -4.28 -16.58 14.72
N HIS A 186 -4.88 -15.89 13.74
CA HIS A 186 -4.46 -16.00 12.34
C HIS A 186 -3.47 -14.91 11.90
N THR A 187 -3.34 -13.84 12.69
CA THR A 187 -2.50 -12.69 12.33
C THR A 187 -1.39 -12.49 13.35
N ILE A 188 -1.73 -12.32 14.64
CA ILE A 188 -0.73 -12.01 15.67
C ILE A 188 0.13 -13.23 16.03
N ARG A 189 -0.47 -14.38 16.35
CA ARG A 189 0.25 -15.58 16.80
C ARG A 189 1.35 -16.03 15.81
N PRO A 190 1.15 -16.03 14.48
CA PRO A 190 2.24 -16.32 13.54
C PRO A 190 3.43 -15.35 13.61
N TRP A 191 3.19 -14.06 13.89
CA TRP A 191 4.27 -13.09 14.08
C TRP A 191 5.00 -13.31 15.40
N LEU A 192 4.26 -13.58 16.48
CA LEU A 192 4.85 -13.88 17.79
C LEU A 192 5.70 -15.15 17.74
N ALA A 193 5.16 -16.25 17.20
CA ALA A 193 5.88 -17.51 17.04
C ALA A 193 7.18 -17.35 16.24
N ARG A 194 7.16 -16.50 15.21
CA ARG A 194 8.36 -16.18 14.42
C ARG A 194 9.40 -15.42 15.25
N ILE A 195 8.98 -14.44 16.05
CA ILE A 195 9.87 -13.68 16.92
C ILE A 195 10.45 -14.60 18.00
N GLU A 196 9.61 -15.40 18.67
CA GLU A 196 10.01 -16.39 19.69
C GLU A 196 11.05 -17.37 19.15
N THR A 197 10.76 -17.99 18.00
CA THR A 197 11.69 -18.91 17.34
C THR A 197 13.01 -18.20 17.01
N SER A 198 12.94 -16.94 16.57
CA SER A 198 14.13 -16.16 16.26
C SER A 198 14.95 -15.80 17.51
N ILE A 199 14.30 -15.48 18.64
CA ILE A 199 14.95 -15.26 19.93
C ILE A 199 15.66 -16.54 20.38
N ASN A 200 14.93 -17.66 20.38
CA ASN A 200 15.44 -18.96 20.83
C ASN A 200 16.65 -19.41 20.00
N MET A 201 16.66 -19.11 18.71
CA MET A 201 17.77 -19.48 17.82
C MET A 201 18.96 -18.52 17.88
N SER A 202 18.72 -17.20 18.03
CA SER A 202 19.76 -16.17 17.82
C SER A 202 20.28 -15.50 19.09
N LEU A 203 19.47 -15.45 20.15
CA LEU A 203 19.81 -14.71 21.38
C LEU A 203 20.14 -15.63 22.56
N ILE A 204 19.55 -16.83 22.62
CA ILE A 204 19.82 -17.80 23.68
C ILE A 204 21.10 -18.59 23.35
N PRO A 205 22.12 -18.59 24.23
CA PRO A 205 23.31 -19.43 24.08
C PRO A 205 22.95 -20.92 23.92
N THR A 206 23.67 -21.63 23.06
CA THR A 206 23.41 -23.06 22.76
C THR A 206 23.38 -23.95 24.00
N GLU A 207 24.13 -23.60 25.05
CA GLU A 207 24.17 -24.35 26.32
C GLU A 207 22.88 -24.22 27.16
N ASP A 208 22.11 -23.15 26.96
CA ASP A 208 20.88 -22.88 27.69
C ASP A 208 19.61 -23.18 26.88
N GLN A 209 19.73 -23.49 25.59
CA GLN A 209 18.59 -23.74 24.69
C GLN A 209 17.70 -24.92 25.11
N ASP A 210 18.24 -25.92 25.83
CA ASP A 210 17.46 -27.05 26.36
C ASP A 210 16.74 -26.72 27.68
N ARG A 211 17.11 -25.61 28.33
CA ARG A 211 16.64 -25.26 29.68
C ARG A 211 15.64 -24.12 29.69
N ILE A 212 15.73 -23.22 28.72
CA ILE A 212 14.94 -22.01 28.65
C ILE A 212 14.50 -21.72 27.22
N PHE A 213 13.35 -21.08 27.10
CA PHE A 213 12.81 -20.59 25.84
C PHE A 213 12.05 -19.28 26.08
N ALA A 214 11.97 -18.45 25.06
CA ALA A 214 11.16 -17.26 25.02
C ALA A 214 9.77 -17.59 24.44
N GLU A 215 8.73 -17.12 25.13
CA GLU A 215 7.33 -17.19 24.70
C GLU A 215 6.61 -15.89 25.10
N PHE A 216 5.79 -15.36 24.19
CA PHE A 216 4.88 -14.28 24.47
C PHE A 216 3.62 -14.82 25.16
N LYS A 217 3.23 -14.18 26.26
CA LYS A 217 1.95 -14.45 26.92
C LYS A 217 0.84 -13.67 26.21
N VAL A 218 -0.05 -14.40 25.55
CA VAL A 218 -1.15 -13.84 24.74
C VAL A 218 -2.51 -14.43 25.13
N ASP A 219 -2.53 -15.24 26.19
CA ASP A 219 -3.72 -15.83 26.79
C ASP A 219 -4.31 -14.91 27.87
#